data_AF-A0A934GQ44-F1
#
_entry.id   AF-A0A934GQ44-F1
#
_cell.length_a   1.000
_cell.length_b   1.000
_cell.length_c   1.000
_cell.angle_alpha   90.00
_cell.angle_beta   90.00
_cell.angle_gamma   90.00
#
_symmetry.space_group_name_H-M   'P 1'
#
loop_
_entity.id
_entity.type
_entity.pdbx_description
1 polymer ?
#
loop_
_entity_poly.entity_id
_entity_poly.type
_entity_poly.pdbx_seq_one_letter_code
_entity_poly.pdbx_strand_id
1 'polypeptide(L)'
;MAKTSHYANAAKKAANVSLAENLLSEAKALRINVSQAAEAGVARAVAEKRAEIWLRENAEAVESSNAYVEKHGLPLEKFRMF
;
A
#
# COMPACT_ATOMS: atom_id res chain seq x y z
N MET A 1 -11.75 -7.60 -4.31
CA MET A 1 -12.00 -6.18 -4.63
C MET A 1 -10.68 -5.55 -5.02
N ALA A 2 -10.54 -5.09 -6.28
CA ALA A 2 -9.35 -4.36 -6.69
C ALA A 2 -9.29 -3.04 -5.92
N LYS A 3 -8.21 -2.81 -5.16
CA LYS A 3 -7.95 -1.50 -4.55
C LYS A 3 -7.76 -0.50 -5.69
N THR A 4 -8.78 0.27 -6.03
CA THR A 4 -8.67 1.34 -7.01
C THR A 4 -7.66 2.35 -6.49
N SER A 5 -6.55 2.53 -7.21
CA SER A 5 -5.51 3.51 -6.85
C SER A 5 -6.12 4.91 -6.83
N HIS A 6 -6.10 5.57 -5.67
CA HIS A 6 -6.56 6.96 -5.51
C HIS A 6 -5.79 7.95 -6.40
N TYR A 7 -4.64 7.52 -6.95
CA TYR A 7 -3.77 8.33 -7.80
C TYR A 7 -4.15 8.28 -9.29
N ALA A 8 -4.88 7.26 -9.73
CA ALA A 8 -5.17 7.04 -11.16
C ALA A 8 -5.98 8.16 -11.82
N ASN A 9 -6.77 8.91 -11.03
CA ASN A 9 -7.60 10.02 -11.50
C ASN A 9 -7.09 11.40 -11.00
N ALA A 10 -5.90 11.46 -10.39
CA ALA A 10 -5.35 12.70 -9.87
C ALA A 10 -4.68 13.54 -10.98
N ALA A 11 -4.71 14.87 -10.82
CA ALA A 11 -3.98 15.77 -11.71
C ALA A 11 -2.47 15.48 -11.62
N LYS A 12 -1.83 15.23 -12.77
CA LYS A 12 -0.41 14.87 -12.83
C LYS A 12 0.46 16.11 -12.77
N LYS A 13 1.46 16.10 -11.89
CA LYS A 13 2.51 17.12 -11.83
C LYS A 13 3.81 16.52 -12.37
N ALA A 14 4.47 17.23 -13.28
CA ALA A 14 5.79 16.83 -13.75
C ALA A 14 6.82 16.89 -12.60
N ALA A 15 7.64 15.86 -12.51
CA ALA A 15 8.72 15.75 -11.53
C ALA A 15 9.99 15.28 -12.24
N ASN A 16 11.13 15.89 -11.90
CA ASN A 16 12.44 15.45 -12.38
C ASN A 16 12.94 14.33 -11.47
N VAL A 17 13.26 13.18 -12.06
CA VAL A 17 13.77 12.00 -11.34
C VAL A 17 15.06 11.51 -12.01
N SER A 18 16.02 11.08 -11.19
CA SER A 18 17.27 10.48 -11.67
C SER A 18 17.14 8.97 -11.65
N LEU A 19 17.31 8.35 -12.83
CA LEU A 19 17.28 6.89 -13.01
C LEU A 19 18.54 6.46 -13.75
N ALA A 20 18.93 5.19 -13.58
CA ALA A 20 20.09 4.64 -14.27
C ALA A 20 19.89 4.71 -15.80
N GLU A 21 20.94 5.12 -16.52
CA GLU A 21 20.86 5.33 -17.97
C GLU A 21 20.54 4.04 -18.73
N ASN A 22 21.17 2.93 -18.34
CA ASN A 22 20.93 1.61 -18.93
C ASN A 22 19.45 1.18 -18.76
N LEU A 23 18.86 1.43 -17.59
CA LEU A 23 17.46 1.14 -17.31
C LEU A 23 16.52 1.98 -18.19
N LEU A 24 16.82 3.27 -18.38
CA LEU A 24 16.03 4.13 -19.27
C LEU A 24 16.13 3.67 -20.73
N SER A 25 17.32 3.27 -21.17
CA SER A 25 17.55 2.74 -22.51
C SER A 25 16.79 1.44 -22.74
N GLU A 26 16.82 0.53 -21.78
CA GLU A 26 16.07 -0.73 -21.81
C GLU A 26 14.56 -0.48 -21.81
N ALA A 27 14.06 0.39 -20.92
CA ALA A 27 12.65 0.75 -20.87
C ALA A 27 12.14 1.34 -22.20
N LYS A 28 12.95 2.19 -22.85
CA LYS A 28 12.64 2.71 -24.20
C LYS A 28 12.60 1.61 -25.25
N ALA A 29 13.58 0.70 -25.25
CA ALA A 29 13.63 -0.43 -26.18
C ALA A 29 12.39 -1.34 -26.04
N LEU A 30 11.94 -1.55 -24.80
CA LEU A 30 10.75 -2.35 -24.46
C LEU A 30 9.43 -1.57 -24.56
N ARG A 31 9.45 -0.29 -24.98
CA ARG A 31 8.29 0.61 -25.04
C ARG A 31 7.52 0.73 -23.71
N ILE A 32 8.23 0.67 -22.59
CA ILE A 32 7.67 0.84 -21.25
C ILE A 32 7.38 2.32 -21.01
N ASN A 33 6.18 2.61 -20.49
CA ASN A 33 5.81 3.96 -20.05
C ASN A 33 6.44 4.24 -18.67
N VAL A 34 7.62 4.86 -18.68
CA VAL A 34 8.41 5.16 -17.46
C VAL A 34 7.61 5.98 -16.46
N SER A 35 6.84 6.97 -16.91
CA SER A 35 6.03 7.82 -16.01
C SER A 35 4.97 7.02 -15.27
N GLN A 36 4.26 6.12 -15.97
CA GLN A 36 3.26 5.25 -15.36
C GLN A 36 3.90 4.24 -14.40
N ALA A 37 5.03 3.64 -14.79
CA ALA A 37 5.76 2.70 -13.94
C ALA A 37 6.29 3.38 -12.67
N ALA A 38 6.84 4.59 -12.79
CA ALA A 38 7.30 5.39 -11.65
C ALA A 38 6.13 5.74 -10.71
N GLU A 39 4.98 6.16 -11.24
CA GLU A 39 3.79 6.45 -10.46
C GLU A 39 3.31 5.23 -9.67
N ALA A 40 3.25 4.06 -10.32
CA ALA A 40 2.88 2.80 -9.64
C ALA A 40 3.88 2.41 -8.54
N GLY A 41 5.18 2.56 -8.81
CA GLY A 41 6.24 2.29 -7.83
C GLY A 41 6.15 3.20 -6.60
N VAL A 42 5.95 4.50 -6.81
CA VAL A 42 5.78 5.49 -5.73
C VAL A 42 4.50 5.20 -4.94
N ALA A 43 3.38 4.91 -5.62
CA ALA A 43 2.12 4.58 -4.95
C ALA A 43 2.25 3.35 -4.03
N ARG A 44 2.97 2.31 -4.48
CA ARG A 44 3.25 1.13 -3.66
C ARG A 44 4.09 1.49 -2.43
N ALA A 45 5.21 2.18 -2.62
CA ALA A 45 6.10 2.58 -1.52
C ALA A 45 5.38 3.45 -0.47
N VAL A 46 4.50 4.36 -0.91
CA VAL A 46 3.66 5.17 -0.01
C VAL A 46 2.67 4.29 0.76
N ALA A 47 2.03 3.33 0.10
CA ALA A 47 1.08 2.43 0.75
C ALA A 47 1.76 1.55 1.82
N GLU A 48 2.94 1.00 1.51
CA GLU A 48 3.76 0.23 2.44
C GLU A 48 4.15 1.08 3.66
N LYS A 49 4.65 2.30 3.43
CA LYS A 49 5.04 3.19 4.54
C LYS A 49 3.86 3.60 5.41
N ARG A 50 2.70 3.86 4.81
CA ARG A 50 1.47 4.15 5.56
C ARG A 50 1.03 2.97 6.40
N ALA A 51 1.12 1.75 5.87
CA ALA A 51 0.79 0.55 6.63
C ALA A 51 1.74 0.36 7.83
N GLU A 52 3.05 0.58 7.65
CA GLU A 52 4.02 0.55 8.75
C GLU A 52 3.70 1.58 9.85
N ILE A 53 3.39 2.82 9.46
CA ILE A 53 3.03 3.89 10.39
C ILE A 53 1.76 3.51 11.16
N TRP A 54 0.73 3.06 10.44
CA TRP A 54 -0.53 2.67 11.05
C TRP A 54 -0.35 1.52 12.06
N LEU A 55 0.43 0.49 11.71
CA LEU A 55 0.72 -0.61 12.63
C LEU A 55 1.42 -0.14 13.90
N ARG A 56 2.36 0.81 13.77
CA ARG A 56 3.04 1.38 14.94
C ARG A 56 2.08 2.19 15.82
N GLU A 57 1.26 3.03 15.21
CA GLU A 57 0.31 3.89 15.93
C GLU A 57 -0.81 3.10 16.61
N ASN A 58 -1.18 1.94 16.05
CA ASN A 58 -2.29 1.13 16.55
C ASN A 58 -1.83 -0.11 17.31
N ALA A 59 -0.53 -0.25 17.60
CA ALA A 59 0.04 -1.44 18.25
C ALA A 59 -0.65 -1.74 19.59
N GLU A 60 -0.81 -0.74 20.46
CA GLU A 60 -1.46 -0.90 21.77
C GLU A 60 -2.95 -1.27 21.64
N ALA A 61 -3.66 -0.68 20.68
CA ALA A 61 -5.06 -0.99 20.43
C ALA A 61 -5.24 -2.42 19.92
N VAL A 62 -4.36 -2.87 19.02
CA VAL A 62 -4.34 -4.25 18.51
C VAL A 62 -4.00 -5.22 19.64
N GLU A 63 -3.01 -4.93 20.47
CA GLU A 63 -2.63 -5.77 21.61
C GLU A 63 -3.77 -5.87 22.64
N SER A 64 -4.40 -4.75 23.00
CA SER A 64 -5.55 -4.72 23.90
C SER A 64 -6.72 -5.55 23.35
N SER A 65 -7.00 -5.41 22.05
CA SER A 65 -8.03 -6.20 21.37
C SER A 65 -7.70 -7.70 21.39
N ASN A 66 -6.45 -8.08 21.08
CA ASN A 66 -6.00 -9.47 21.11
C ASN A 66 -6.11 -10.07 22.52
N ALA A 67 -5.66 -9.34 23.54
CA ALA A 67 -5.74 -9.76 24.93
C ALA A 67 -7.20 -9.93 25.42
N TYR A 68 -8.11 -9.08 24.93
CA TYR A 68 -9.54 -9.24 25.19
C TYR A 68 -10.08 -10.54 24.59
N VAL A 69 -9.75 -10.81 23.31
CA VAL A 69 -10.19 -12.03 22.62
C VAL A 69 -9.61 -13.29 23.27
N GLU A 70 -8.35 -13.27 23.71
CA GLU A 70 -7.74 -14.40 24.43
C GLU A 70 -8.45 -14.69 25.76
N LYS A 71 -8.87 -13.64 26.48
CA LYS A 71 -9.56 -13.78 27.77
C LYS A 71 -11.03 -14.14 27.65
N HIS A 72 -11.72 -13.59 26.66
CA HIS A 72 -13.19 -13.62 26.56
C HIS A 72 -13.72 -14.44 25.38
N GLY A 73 -12.83 -14.97 24.54
CA GLY A 73 -13.19 -15.61 23.28
C GLY A 73 -13.62 -14.58 22.22
N LEU A 74 -14.07 -15.07 21.07
CA LEU A 74 -14.53 -14.20 19.99
C LEU A 74 -15.89 -13.55 20.36
N PRO A 75 -16.00 -12.21 20.39
CA PRO A 75 -17.19 -11.51 20.92
C PRO A 75 -18.52 -11.91 20.28
N LEU A 76 -18.48 -12.35 19.03
CA LEU A 76 -19.66 -12.70 18.22
C LEU A 76 -19.70 -14.17 17.80
N GLU A 77 -18.89 -15.03 18.43
CA GLU A 77 -18.82 -16.46 18.08
C GLU A 77 -20.19 -17.14 18.09
N LYS A 78 -21.01 -16.82 19.09
CA LYS A 78 -22.37 -17.35 19.28
C LYS A 78 -23.39 -16.97 18.18
N PHE A 79 -23.04 -16.08 17.26
CA PHE A 79 -23.90 -15.65 16.15
C PHE A 79 -23.35 -16.06 14.78
N ARG A 80 -22.26 -16.84 14.73
CA ARG A 80 -21.69 -17.35 13.48
C ARG A 80 -22.63 -18.42 12.90
N MET A 81 -23.37 -18.08 11.85
CA MET A 81 -24.12 -19.04 11.03
C MET A 81 -23.16 -19.68 10.00
N PHE A 82 -23.16 -21.00 9.90
CA PHE A 82 -22.40 -21.80 8.94
C PHE A 82 -23.30 -22.30 7.81
#